data_AF-B8CCW3-F1
#
_entry.id   AF-B8CCW3-F1
#
_cell.length_a   1.000
_cell.length_b   1.000
_cell.length_c   1.000
_cell.angle_alpha   90.00
_cell.angle_beta   90.00
_cell.angle_gamma   90.00
#
_symmetry.space_group_name_H-M   'P 1'
#
loop_
_entity.id
_entity.type
_entity.pdbx_description
1 polymer ?
#
loop_
_entity_poly.entity_id
_entity_poly.type
_entity_poly.pdbx_seq_one_letter_code
_entity_poly.pdbx_strand_id
1 'polypeptide(L)'
;MFTQISAGGFFTCGLKVGGKVVCWGDIDHPPRSLEMLEESMSGDKLSEFRQSRRLQELANGQNNQMKGGGYYTQVSSGMKHVCGITRGMEVQCWGRNDYGESSPPSGSFVQVRIGVSAGNAFTCGLRHDGGIQCWGKNDMGQSSPPSYSEHVFQQVSTSIGGDHACGILVENNAIRCWGNNGRGQSESQDGT
;
A
#
# COMPACT_ATOMS: atom_id res chain seq x y z
N MET A 1 -6.92 20.58 -3.40
CA MET A 1 -7.68 19.69 -4.32
C MET A 1 -7.11 18.27 -4.22
N PHE A 2 -7.94 17.24 -4.31
CA PHE A 2 -7.53 15.83 -4.32
C PHE A 2 -7.47 15.29 -5.77
N THR A 3 -6.52 14.42 -6.05
CA THR A 3 -6.31 13.76 -7.36
C THR A 3 -6.55 12.26 -7.32
N GLN A 4 -6.51 11.64 -6.13
CA GLN A 4 -6.80 10.22 -5.94
C GLN A 4 -7.49 10.02 -4.60
N ILE A 5 -8.36 9.01 -4.55
CA ILE A 5 -8.91 8.45 -3.32
C ILE A 5 -8.60 6.94 -3.29
N SER A 6 -8.37 6.41 -2.10
CA SER A 6 -8.23 4.98 -1.85
C SER A 6 -8.94 4.63 -0.54
N ALA A 7 -10.01 3.86 -0.65
CA ALA A 7 -10.73 3.33 0.49
C ALA A 7 -10.05 2.05 0.99
N GLY A 8 -9.72 2.03 2.29
CA GLY A 8 -9.27 0.84 3.00
C GLY A 8 -10.41 0.18 3.76
N GLY A 9 -10.08 -0.75 4.67
CA GLY A 9 -11.08 -1.49 5.45
C GLY A 9 -11.85 -0.62 6.45
N PHE A 10 -11.14 0.19 7.23
CA PHE A 10 -11.73 1.05 8.28
C PHE A 10 -11.30 2.51 8.20
N PHE A 11 -10.43 2.85 7.23
CA PHE A 11 -9.97 4.20 6.97
C PHE A 11 -9.95 4.45 5.46
N THR A 12 -9.84 5.72 5.07
CA THR A 12 -9.72 6.15 3.68
C THR A 12 -8.56 7.12 3.57
N CYS A 13 -7.81 7.05 2.47
CA CYS A 13 -6.75 8.00 2.16
C CYS A 13 -7.05 8.75 0.86
N GLY A 14 -6.73 10.04 0.84
CA GLY A 14 -6.79 10.91 -0.32
C GLY A 14 -5.42 11.49 -0.63
N LEU A 15 -5.07 11.54 -1.91
CA LEU A 15 -3.86 12.20 -2.41
C LEU A 15 -4.21 13.60 -2.90
N LYS A 16 -3.53 14.63 -2.38
CA LYS A 16 -3.71 16.02 -2.82
C LYS A 16 -2.85 16.33 -4.04
N VAL A 17 -3.28 17.32 -4.83
CA VAL A 17 -2.38 18.03 -5.76
C VAL A 17 -1.15 18.47 -4.99
N GLY A 18 0.03 18.20 -5.54
CA GLY A 18 1.31 18.39 -4.85
C GLY A 18 1.87 17.11 -4.24
N GLY A 19 1.06 16.09 -3.96
CA GLY A 19 1.51 14.76 -3.52
C GLY A 19 1.39 14.50 -2.01
N LYS A 20 0.72 15.39 -1.26
CA LYS A 20 0.46 15.17 0.18
C LYS A 20 -0.67 14.16 0.35
N VAL A 21 -0.45 13.12 1.16
CA VAL A 21 -1.47 12.12 1.51
C VAL A 21 -2.17 12.54 2.81
N VAL A 22 -3.48 12.41 2.85
CA VAL A 22 -4.31 12.62 4.05
C VAL A 22 -5.19 11.40 4.23
N CYS A 23 -5.20 10.81 5.43
CA CYS A 23 -6.04 9.66 5.75
C CYS A 23 -7.00 9.98 6.90
N TRP A 24 -8.21 9.44 6.87
CA TRP A 24 -9.26 9.64 7.87
C TRP A 24 -10.04 8.34 8.11
N GLY A 25 -10.71 8.23 9.27
CA GLY A 25 -11.44 7.03 9.70
C GLY A 25 -10.80 6.39 10.94
N ASP A 26 -11.04 5.09 11.14
CA ASP A 26 -10.38 4.32 12.21
C ASP A 26 -8.96 3.95 11.75
N ILE A 27 -8.03 4.77 12.22
CA ILE A 27 -6.61 4.63 11.95
C ILE A 27 -5.93 4.12 13.22
N ASP A 28 -6.35 2.97 13.74
CA ASP A 28 -5.69 2.30 14.87
C ASP A 28 -4.14 2.14 14.70
N HIS A 29 -3.59 2.44 13.51
CA HIS A 29 -2.17 2.71 13.28
C HIS A 29 -1.96 3.86 12.27
N PRO A 30 -2.00 5.16 12.66
CA PRO A 30 -1.78 6.24 11.71
C PRO A 30 -0.33 6.28 11.25
N PRO A 31 -0.02 6.70 10.00
CA PRO A 31 1.22 7.43 9.81
C PRO A 31 1.10 8.63 10.74
N ARG A 32 1.95 8.74 11.77
CA ARG A 32 1.93 9.87 12.71
C ARG A 32 2.33 11.16 12.00
N SER A 33 1.52 11.66 11.06
CA SER A 33 1.69 12.99 10.50
C SER A 33 1.22 14.02 11.53
N LEU A 34 2.15 14.93 11.81
CA LEU A 34 2.13 15.91 12.91
C LEU A 34 1.07 17.01 12.79
N GLU A 35 0.15 16.96 11.83
CA GLU A 35 -0.73 18.10 11.50
C GLU A 35 -2.21 17.91 11.89
N MET A 36 -2.63 16.78 12.47
CA MET A 36 -4.04 16.54 12.81
C MET A 36 -4.36 16.50 14.32
N LEU A 37 -3.48 17.01 15.19
CA LEU A 37 -3.71 17.03 16.65
C LEU A 37 -3.97 18.42 17.24
N GLU A 38 -4.03 19.49 16.43
CA GLU A 38 -4.24 20.84 16.96
C GLU A 38 -5.71 21.25 17.08
N GLU A 39 -6.64 20.61 16.36
CA GLU A 39 -8.04 21.08 16.29
C GLU A 39 -8.98 20.49 17.36
N SER A 40 -8.53 19.57 18.24
CA SER A 40 -9.45 18.89 19.19
C SER A 40 -8.99 18.75 20.64
N MET A 41 -7.92 19.43 21.08
CA MET A 41 -7.42 19.33 22.46
C MET A 41 -7.34 20.69 23.16
N SER A 42 -7.97 20.80 24.34
CA SER A 42 -7.81 21.95 25.23
C SER A 42 -6.42 21.98 25.87
N GLY A 43 -5.91 23.21 26.11
CA GLY A 43 -4.51 23.54 26.35
C GLY A 43 -3.74 22.72 27.39
N ASP A 44 -4.37 22.21 28.45
CA ASP A 44 -3.65 21.50 29.51
C ASP A 44 -3.20 20.09 29.10
N LYS A 45 -4.02 19.36 28.31
CA LYS A 45 -3.68 18.01 27.81
C LYS A 45 -2.56 18.03 26.77
N LEU A 46 -2.30 19.18 26.15
CA LEU A 46 -1.26 19.37 25.15
C LEU A 46 0.15 19.32 25.76
N SER A 47 0.28 19.73 27.03
CA SER A 47 1.56 19.81 27.75
C SER A 47 2.06 18.42 28.20
N GLU A 48 1.18 17.61 28.80
CA GLU A 48 1.50 16.23 29.20
C GLU A 48 1.81 15.33 28.00
N PHE A 49 1.09 15.50 26.88
CA PHE A 49 1.32 14.75 25.64
C PHE A 49 2.64 15.13 24.93
N ARG A 50 3.13 16.36 25.11
CA ARG A 50 4.47 16.78 24.64
C ARG A 50 5.58 16.16 25.50
N GLN A 51 5.34 16.01 26.80
CA GLN A 51 6.34 15.51 27.76
C GLN A 51 6.49 13.98 27.70
N SER A 52 5.40 13.24 27.51
CA SER A 52 5.44 11.79 27.30
C SER A 52 6.10 11.38 25.97
N ARG A 53 5.93 12.18 24.91
CA ARG A 53 6.60 11.96 23.62
C ARG A 53 8.11 12.13 23.67
N ARG A 54 8.60 13.15 24.39
CA ARG A 54 10.05 13.40 24.52
C ARG A 54 10.78 12.24 25.22
N LEU A 55 10.08 11.52 26.09
CA LEU A 55 10.63 10.34 26.78
C LEU A 55 10.53 9.06 25.94
N GLN A 56 9.50 8.92 25.11
CA GLN A 56 9.34 7.75 24.23
C GLN A 56 10.25 7.80 22.99
N GLU A 57 10.55 9.00 22.49
CA GLU A 57 11.52 9.26 21.42
C GLU A 57 12.98 8.96 21.82
N LEU A 58 13.31 9.07 23.11
CA LEU A 58 14.64 8.74 23.64
C LEU A 58 14.81 7.23 23.95
N ALA A 59 13.72 6.50 24.20
CA ALA A 59 13.75 5.08 24.56
C ALA A 59 13.77 4.13 23.36
N ASN A 60 13.13 4.50 22.25
CA ASN A 60 13.10 3.69 21.04
C ASN A 60 14.09 4.24 20.01
N GLY A 61 15.37 3.88 20.13
CA GLY A 61 16.46 4.18 19.18
C GLY A 61 16.27 3.63 17.74
N GLN A 62 15.04 3.63 17.22
CA GLN A 62 14.68 3.41 15.84
C GLN A 62 14.37 4.77 15.21
N ASN A 63 15.37 5.35 14.57
CA ASN A 63 15.26 6.44 13.60
C ASN A 63 14.42 5.99 12.38
N ASN A 64 13.11 5.78 12.58
CA ASN A 64 12.11 5.79 11.51
C ASN A 64 11.31 7.09 11.63
N GLN A 65 12.09 8.17 11.57
CA GLN A 65 11.62 9.50 11.23
C GLN A 65 10.75 9.38 9.98
N MET A 66 9.44 9.56 10.14
CA MET A 66 8.56 10.22 9.18
C MET A 66 9.11 10.34 7.74
N LYS A 67 9.12 9.25 6.96
CA LYS A 67 9.12 9.37 5.49
C LYS A 67 7.72 9.69 4.92
N GLY A 68 6.72 9.92 5.78
CA GLY A 68 5.43 10.51 5.42
C GLY A 68 5.47 12.00 5.02
N GLY A 69 6.68 12.58 4.91
CA GLY A 69 6.93 13.87 4.26
C GLY A 69 7.28 13.77 2.76
N GLY A 70 7.19 12.57 2.18
CA GLY A 70 7.38 12.38 0.73
C GLY A 70 6.20 12.91 -0.07
N TYR A 71 6.47 13.51 -1.23
CA TYR A 71 5.44 13.77 -2.22
C TYR A 71 5.14 12.49 -2.98
N TYR A 72 3.90 12.01 -2.91
CA TYR A 72 3.44 10.78 -3.55
C TYR A 72 2.76 11.08 -4.90
N THR A 73 2.86 10.12 -5.82
CA THR A 73 2.15 10.09 -7.11
C THR A 73 0.98 9.12 -7.10
N GLN A 74 1.00 8.15 -6.17
CA GLN A 74 -0.09 7.19 -5.97
C GLN A 74 -0.17 6.75 -4.51
N VAL A 75 -1.37 6.43 -4.04
CA VAL A 75 -1.66 5.77 -2.76
C VAL A 75 -2.61 4.58 -2.98
N SER A 76 -2.42 3.52 -2.18
CA SER A 76 -3.29 2.35 -2.08
C SER A 76 -3.44 1.97 -0.61
N SER A 77 -4.66 1.67 -0.18
CA SER A 77 -5.03 1.39 1.20
C SER A 77 -5.56 -0.03 1.34
N GLY A 78 -5.07 -0.77 2.33
CA GLY A 78 -5.56 -2.09 2.73
C GLY A 78 -6.48 -2.03 3.95
N MET A 79 -6.52 -3.12 4.72
CA MET A 79 -7.26 -3.15 5.99
C MET A 79 -6.55 -2.39 7.11
N LYS A 80 -5.23 -2.54 7.23
CA LYS A 80 -4.43 -1.99 8.35
C LYS A 80 -3.07 -1.43 7.91
N HIS A 81 -2.83 -1.32 6.60
CA HIS A 81 -1.62 -0.71 6.05
C HIS A 81 -1.94 0.07 4.78
N VAL A 82 -1.04 0.98 4.43
CA VAL A 82 -1.11 1.84 3.26
C VAL A 82 0.23 1.80 2.57
N CYS A 83 0.21 1.84 1.24
CA CYS A 83 1.39 1.96 0.42
C CYS A 83 1.22 3.15 -0.52
N GLY A 84 2.29 3.89 -0.75
CA GLY A 84 2.34 4.97 -1.72
C GLY A 84 3.59 4.90 -2.58
N ILE A 85 3.47 5.38 -3.82
CA ILE A 85 4.60 5.59 -4.71
C ILE A 85 5.04 7.03 -4.60
N THR A 86 6.33 7.25 -4.34
CA THR A 86 6.94 8.58 -4.27
C THR A 86 7.16 9.15 -5.67
N ARG A 87 7.45 10.46 -5.78
CA ARG A 87 7.92 11.05 -7.05
C ARG A 87 9.21 10.43 -7.59
N GLY A 88 10.03 9.82 -6.71
CA GLY A 88 11.21 9.06 -7.10
C GLY A 88 10.92 7.63 -7.56
N MET A 89 9.64 7.26 -7.73
CA MET A 89 9.18 5.92 -8.13
C MET A 89 9.45 4.82 -7.10
N GLU A 90 9.90 5.15 -5.89
CA GLU A 90 10.01 4.19 -4.79
C GLU A 90 8.65 3.93 -4.13
N VAL A 91 8.39 2.69 -3.70
CA VAL A 91 7.25 2.36 -2.85
C VAL A 91 7.62 2.54 -1.39
N GLN A 92 6.74 3.18 -0.63
CA GLN A 92 6.81 3.25 0.83
C GLN A 92 5.49 2.78 1.40
N CYS A 93 5.56 1.87 2.37
CA CYS A 93 4.39 1.36 3.06
C CYS A 93 4.48 1.64 4.56
N TRP A 94 3.33 1.80 5.21
CA TRP A 94 3.21 2.01 6.65
C TRP A 94 1.94 1.36 7.20
N GLY A 95 1.98 1.00 8.49
CA GLY A 95 0.92 0.26 9.18
C GLY A 95 1.35 -1.17 9.51
N ARG A 96 0.39 -2.09 9.55
CA ARG A 96 0.62 -3.51 9.90
C ARG A 96 1.65 -4.16 8.98
N ASN A 97 2.47 -5.05 9.53
CA ASN A 97 3.55 -5.71 8.81
C ASN A 97 3.77 -7.18 9.22
N ASP A 98 2.71 -7.87 9.67
CA ASP A 98 2.81 -9.22 10.24
C ASP A 98 3.37 -10.25 9.24
N TYR A 99 3.20 -10.00 7.94
CA TYR A 99 3.67 -10.85 6.85
C TYR A 99 4.70 -10.14 5.96
N GLY A 100 5.21 -8.98 6.39
CA GLY A 100 6.08 -8.14 5.56
C GLY A 100 5.32 -7.30 4.51
N GLU A 101 3.99 -7.17 4.59
CA GLU A 101 3.16 -6.44 3.61
C GLU A 101 3.48 -4.94 3.52
N SER A 102 4.13 -4.39 4.56
CA SER A 102 4.66 -3.02 4.65
C SER A 102 6.18 -2.94 4.46
N SER A 103 6.83 -4.00 4.00
CA SER A 103 8.27 -4.06 3.68
C SER A 103 8.48 -4.21 2.17
N PRO A 104 8.27 -3.15 1.38
CA PRO A 104 8.37 -3.24 -0.08
C PRO A 104 9.80 -3.57 -0.52
N PRO A 105 9.97 -4.36 -1.60
CA PRO A 105 11.27 -4.54 -2.22
C PRO A 105 11.78 -3.23 -2.84
N SER A 106 13.09 -3.09 -2.93
CA SER A 106 13.72 -1.97 -3.64
C SER A 106 13.42 -2.02 -5.13
N GLY A 107 13.12 -0.87 -5.73
CA GLY A 107 12.89 -0.76 -7.17
C GLY A 107 12.07 0.48 -7.55
N SER A 108 11.92 0.67 -8.87
CA SER A 108 11.11 1.76 -9.44
C SER A 108 9.77 1.23 -9.92
N PHE A 109 8.70 1.72 -9.31
CA PHE A 109 7.32 1.30 -9.49
C PHE A 109 6.47 2.42 -10.10
N VAL A 110 5.52 2.04 -10.94
CA VAL A 110 4.52 2.92 -11.56
C VAL A 110 3.11 2.68 -11.01
N GLN A 111 2.89 1.53 -10.37
CA GLN A 111 1.63 1.18 -9.74
C GLN A 111 1.88 0.33 -8.48
N VAL A 112 1.09 0.53 -7.43
CA VAL A 112 1.04 -0.28 -6.23
C VAL A 112 -0.43 -0.57 -5.88
N ARG A 113 -0.72 -1.81 -5.54
CA ARG A 113 -2.06 -2.29 -5.18
C ARG A 113 -1.97 -3.22 -3.99
N ILE A 114 -2.88 -2.99 -3.04
CA ILE A 114 -2.98 -3.81 -1.83
C ILE A 114 -4.14 -4.79 -2.00
N GLY A 115 -3.84 -6.08 -1.86
CA GLY A 115 -4.82 -7.15 -1.72
C GLY A 115 -5.00 -7.54 -0.27
N VAL A 116 -6.22 -7.92 0.09
CA VAL A 116 -6.60 -8.20 1.48
C VAL A 116 -7.41 -9.47 1.53
N SER A 117 -7.22 -10.32 2.54
CA SER A 117 -8.06 -11.49 2.80
C SER A 117 -8.03 -11.87 4.28
N ALA A 118 -9.21 -11.95 4.90
CA ALA A 118 -9.41 -12.38 6.29
C ALA A 118 -8.48 -11.68 7.31
N GLY A 119 -8.32 -10.36 7.19
CA GLY A 119 -7.44 -9.57 8.07
C GLY A 119 -5.97 -9.63 7.71
N ASN A 120 -5.57 -10.50 6.78
CA ASN A 120 -4.24 -10.54 6.22
C ASN A 120 -4.14 -9.79 4.89
N ALA A 121 -2.93 -9.48 4.47
CA ALA A 121 -2.72 -8.72 3.26
C ALA A 121 -1.45 -9.09 2.51
N PHE A 122 -1.47 -8.76 1.23
CA PHE A 122 -0.34 -8.80 0.33
C PHE A 122 -0.38 -7.53 -0.53
N THR A 123 0.76 -7.14 -1.06
CA THR A 123 0.89 -5.95 -1.89
C THR A 123 1.58 -6.33 -3.18
N CYS A 124 1.12 -5.80 -4.30
CA CYS A 124 1.75 -5.96 -5.60
C CYS A 124 2.13 -4.59 -6.18
N GLY A 125 3.34 -4.49 -6.71
CA GLY A 125 3.86 -3.34 -7.41
C GLY A 125 4.15 -3.67 -8.88
N LEU A 126 3.68 -2.83 -9.79
CA LEU A 126 4.08 -2.83 -11.20
C LEU A 126 5.31 -1.94 -11.37
N ARG A 127 6.38 -2.50 -11.92
CA ARG A 127 7.60 -1.77 -12.25
C ARG A 127 7.48 -1.09 -13.61
N HIS A 128 8.30 -0.08 -13.83
CA HIS A 128 8.32 0.68 -15.10
C HIS A 128 8.71 -0.16 -16.33
N ASP A 129 9.40 -1.28 -16.12
CA ASP A 129 9.74 -2.24 -17.17
C ASP A 129 8.59 -3.23 -17.46
N GLY A 130 7.49 -3.15 -16.71
CA GLY A 130 6.31 -4.02 -16.85
C GLY A 130 6.38 -5.30 -16.03
N GLY A 131 7.45 -5.51 -15.25
CA GLY A 131 7.51 -6.60 -14.27
C GLY A 131 6.64 -6.34 -13.05
N ILE A 132 6.02 -7.40 -12.50
CA ILE A 132 5.27 -7.32 -11.24
C ILE A 132 6.10 -7.94 -10.12
N GLN A 133 6.16 -7.25 -8.98
CA GLN A 133 6.67 -7.82 -7.73
C GLN A 133 5.58 -7.76 -6.68
N CYS A 134 5.32 -8.88 -6.02
CA CYS A 134 4.38 -8.95 -4.92
C CYS A 134 5.08 -9.41 -3.64
N TRP A 135 4.60 -8.93 -2.49
CA TRP A 135 5.16 -9.22 -1.16
C TRP A 135 4.04 -9.28 -0.12
N GLY A 136 4.33 -9.81 1.07
CA GLY A 136 3.33 -10.07 2.10
C GLY A 136 2.89 -11.54 2.15
N LYS A 137 1.63 -11.79 2.55
CA LYS A 137 1.06 -13.14 2.65
C LYS A 137 1.11 -13.86 1.30
N ASN A 138 1.54 -15.13 1.29
CA ASN A 138 1.68 -15.92 0.06
C ASN A 138 1.11 -17.35 0.14
N ASP A 139 0.22 -17.64 1.10
CA ASP A 139 -0.28 -19.02 1.33
C ASP A 139 -0.99 -19.64 0.12
N MET A 140 -1.49 -18.81 -0.80
CA MET A 140 -2.19 -19.24 -2.02
C MET A 140 -1.41 -18.91 -3.29
N GLY A 141 -0.15 -18.46 -3.18
CA GLY A 141 0.64 -17.99 -4.32
C GLY A 141 0.31 -16.57 -4.79
N GLN A 142 -0.49 -15.79 -4.05
CA GLN A 142 -0.91 -14.44 -4.42
C GLN A 142 0.24 -13.42 -4.49
N SER A 143 1.37 -13.72 -3.86
CA SER A 143 2.62 -12.97 -3.96
C SER A 143 3.64 -13.59 -4.92
N SER A 144 3.24 -14.56 -5.74
CA SER A 144 4.06 -15.23 -6.76
C SER A 144 3.56 -14.89 -8.17
N PRO A 145 3.78 -13.67 -8.68
CA PRO A 145 3.34 -13.29 -10.02
C PRO A 145 4.07 -14.08 -11.13
N PRO A 146 3.50 -14.16 -12.34
CA PRO A 146 4.19 -14.72 -13.50
C PRO A 146 5.55 -14.05 -13.78
N SER A 147 6.50 -14.82 -14.33
CA SER A 147 7.85 -14.32 -14.60
C SER A 147 7.84 -13.20 -15.63
N TYR A 148 8.59 -12.13 -15.35
CA TYR A 148 8.78 -11.01 -16.27
C TYR A 148 9.44 -11.40 -17.60
N SER A 149 10.27 -12.45 -17.60
CA SER A 149 10.91 -12.95 -18.83
C SER A 149 9.90 -13.46 -19.87
N GLU A 150 8.68 -13.77 -19.44
CA GLU A 150 7.62 -14.32 -20.27
C GLU A 150 6.44 -13.35 -20.40
N HIS A 151 6.19 -12.52 -19.38
CA HIS A 151 4.99 -11.69 -19.30
C HIS A 151 5.33 -10.24 -18.91
N VAL A 152 4.92 -9.30 -19.75
CA VAL A 152 5.06 -7.85 -19.51
C VAL A 152 3.68 -7.25 -19.29
N PHE A 153 3.50 -6.57 -18.16
CA PHE A 153 2.21 -6.04 -17.73
C PHE A 153 2.15 -4.51 -17.87
N GLN A 154 0.96 -3.99 -18.18
CA GLN A 154 0.66 -2.55 -18.15
C GLN A 154 -0.20 -2.12 -16.96
N GLN A 155 -0.79 -3.10 -16.27
CA GLN A 155 -1.64 -2.85 -15.12
C GLN A 155 -1.64 -4.07 -14.20
N VAL A 156 -1.70 -3.83 -12.89
CA VAL A 156 -1.98 -4.82 -11.87
C VAL A 156 -3.22 -4.44 -11.06
N SER A 157 -3.98 -5.44 -10.65
CA SER A 157 -5.11 -5.34 -9.72
C SER A 157 -5.03 -6.48 -8.70
N THR A 158 -5.48 -6.22 -7.48
CA THR A 158 -5.45 -7.17 -6.37
C THR A 158 -6.84 -7.36 -5.80
N SER A 159 -7.15 -8.56 -5.35
CA SER A 159 -8.46 -8.89 -4.80
C SER A 159 -8.66 -8.44 -3.34
N ILE A 160 -9.93 -8.32 -2.96
CA ILE A 160 -10.39 -8.18 -1.58
C ILE A 160 -11.18 -9.45 -1.24
N GLY A 161 -10.75 -10.18 -0.20
CA GLY A 161 -11.29 -11.46 0.24
C GLY A 161 -10.87 -12.68 -0.61
N GLY A 162 -10.24 -12.47 -1.77
CA GLY A 162 -10.05 -13.51 -2.77
C GLY A 162 -8.68 -14.19 -2.82
N ASP A 163 -7.66 -13.65 -2.14
CA ASP A 163 -6.26 -14.13 -2.16
C ASP A 163 -5.73 -14.39 -3.60
N HIS A 164 -6.04 -13.51 -4.55
CA HIS A 164 -5.50 -13.52 -5.92
C HIS A 164 -5.22 -12.11 -6.44
N ALA A 165 -4.40 -12.03 -7.48
CA ALA A 165 -4.13 -10.81 -8.23
C ALA A 165 -4.14 -11.08 -9.72
N CYS A 166 -4.35 -10.03 -10.50
CA CYS A 166 -4.44 -10.10 -11.95
C CYS A 166 -3.69 -8.93 -12.57
N GLY A 167 -3.19 -9.13 -13.78
CA GLY A 167 -2.59 -8.08 -14.58
C GLY A 167 -3.03 -8.15 -16.03
N ILE A 168 -2.98 -7.00 -16.69
CA ILE A 168 -3.23 -6.87 -18.13
C ILE A 168 -1.88 -6.90 -18.85
N LEU A 169 -1.73 -7.79 -19.83
CA LEU A 169 -0.53 -7.90 -20.64
C LEU A 169 -0.44 -6.78 -21.67
N VAL A 170 0.77 -6.29 -21.92
CA VAL A 170 1.05 -5.28 -22.96
C VAL A 170 0.82 -5.83 -24.37
N GLU A 171 1.16 -7.11 -24.60
CA GLU A 171 1.23 -7.68 -25.96
C GLU A 171 -0.14 -7.80 -26.65
N ASN A 172 -1.19 -8.10 -25.90
CA ASN A 172 -2.50 -8.48 -26.44
C ASN A 172 -3.69 -8.07 -25.54
N ASN A 173 -3.45 -7.27 -24.50
CA ASN A 173 -4.44 -6.92 -23.49
C ASN A 173 -5.12 -8.11 -22.79
N ALA A 174 -4.58 -9.33 -22.90
CA ALA A 174 -5.10 -10.48 -22.17
C ALA A 174 -4.86 -10.30 -20.66
N ILE A 175 -5.75 -10.89 -19.87
CA ILE A 175 -5.67 -10.89 -18.42
C ILE A 175 -5.01 -12.19 -17.98
N ARG A 176 -3.95 -12.06 -17.18
CA ARG A 176 -3.34 -13.17 -16.44
C ARG A 176 -3.56 -12.95 -14.96
N CYS A 177 -4.09 -13.97 -14.30
CA CYS A 177 -4.33 -13.97 -12.86
C CYS A 177 -3.50 -15.05 -12.17
N TRP A 178 -3.18 -14.84 -10.91
CA TRP A 178 -2.41 -15.76 -10.07
C TRP A 178 -2.88 -15.69 -8.61
N GLY A 179 -2.59 -16.75 -7.86
CA GLY A 179 -3.01 -16.91 -6.48
C GLY A 179 -4.10 -17.98 -6.36
N ASN A 180 -5.02 -17.77 -5.41
CA ASN A 180 -6.13 -18.68 -5.17
C ASN A 180 -6.99 -18.84 -6.42
N ASN A 181 -7.24 -20.09 -6.83
CA ASN A 181 -8.10 -20.43 -7.95
C ASN A 181 -9.26 -21.37 -7.60
N GLY A 182 -9.60 -21.53 -6.31
CA GLY A 182 -10.64 -22.47 -5.88
C GLY A 182 -12.05 -22.20 -6.42
N ARG A 183 -12.28 -21.05 -7.07
CA ARG A 183 -13.54 -20.64 -7.72
C ARG A 183 -13.35 -20.22 -9.18
N GLY A 184 -12.22 -20.55 -9.81
CA GLY A 184 -11.89 -20.09 -11.18
C GLY A 184 -11.48 -18.61 -11.27
N GLN A 185 -11.31 -17.92 -10.14
CA GLN A 185 -11.01 -16.48 -10.10
C GLN A 185 -9.59 -16.11 -10.58
N SER A 186 -8.74 -17.10 -10.79
CA SER A 186 -7.41 -16.92 -11.37
C SER A 186 -7.28 -17.54 -12.77
N GLU A 187 -8.38 -17.90 -13.42
CA GLU A 187 -8.36 -18.33 -14.82
C GLU A 187 -8.03 -17.15 -15.75
N SER A 188 -7.19 -17.42 -16.75
CA SER A 188 -6.79 -16.41 -17.74
C SER A 188 -7.93 -16.04 -18.67
N GLN A 189 -7.98 -14.78 -19.09
CA GLN A 189 -8.98 -14.28 -20.04
C GLN A 189 -8.29 -13.65 -21.24
N ASP A 190 -8.77 -13.98 -22.44
CA ASP A 190 -8.26 -13.41 -23.68
C ASP A 190 -8.84 -12.01 -23.91
N GLY A 191 -8.03 -11.11 -24.46
CA GLY A 191 -8.36 -9.69 -24.64
C GLY A 191 -9.02 -9.33 -25.99
N THR A 192 -9.60 -10.31 -26.70
CA THR A 192 -10.20 -10.13 -28.03
C THR A 192 -11.55 -9.44 -28.00
#